data_AF-A0A0A1SL80-F1
#
_entry.id   AF-A0A0A1SL80-F1
#
_cell.length_a   1.000
_cell.length_b   1.000
_cell.length_c   1.000
_cell.angle_alpha   90.00
_cell.angle_beta   90.00
_cell.angle_gamma   90.00
#
_symmetry.space_group_name_H-M   'P 1'
#
loop_
_entity.id
_entity.type
_entity.pdbx_description
1 polymer ?
#
loop_
_entity_poly.entity_id
_entity_poly.type
_entity_poly.pdbx_seq_one_letter_code
_entity_poly.pdbx_strand_id
1 'polypeptide(L)'
;MTLAQMLHNTKPNDLCAPNCIGFIDDAAHNDRYGWIFAMPRGSEKKDNLRTLHSLLGQAKYKPTLGERITIAWKLASSLLYLHTVDWLHKGIHSGNVVFVFNGDEFKTSQPILSGFDFSRPQSNRTTGRSLEPKWDLYRWPGIQNEAPKAETSRKTYDIYSLGLVLLEVAHWKPLNELLCLRRWPIPSNQDARTRMWLLGEDFPLFKSNPLPDLREVAGDRY
;
A
#
# COMPACT_ATOMS: atom_id res chain seq x y z
N MET A 1 23.64 0.27 2.10
CA MET A 1 22.96 1.22 1.18
C MET A 1 21.86 1.91 1.97
N THR A 2 21.82 3.26 1.99
CA THR A 2 20.77 4.01 2.71
C THR A 2 19.51 4.13 1.85
N LEU A 3 18.33 4.32 2.47
CA LEU A 3 17.03 4.47 1.77
C LEU A 3 17.07 5.59 0.72
N ALA A 4 17.67 6.73 1.08
CA ALA A 4 17.87 7.86 0.18
C ALA A 4 18.65 7.47 -1.10
N GLN A 5 19.74 6.70 -0.94
CA GLN A 5 20.56 6.25 -2.06
C GLN A 5 19.81 5.26 -2.96
N MET A 6 19.06 4.32 -2.38
CA MET A 6 18.21 3.40 -3.17
C MET A 6 17.15 4.16 -3.97
N LEU A 7 16.52 5.17 -3.35
CA LEU A 7 15.48 5.96 -3.99
C LEU A 7 16.00 7.03 -4.95
N HIS A 8 17.31 7.28 -4.97
CA HIS A 8 17.97 8.22 -5.87
C HIS A 8 18.58 7.56 -7.11
N ASN A 9 19.05 6.30 -6.99
CA ASN A 9 19.68 5.57 -8.09
C ASN A 9 18.72 5.36 -9.29
N THR A 10 19.29 5.10 -10.47
CA THR A 10 18.50 4.73 -11.66
C THR A 10 17.66 3.49 -11.38
N LYS A 11 16.34 3.64 -11.49
CA LYS A 11 15.36 2.61 -11.19
C LYS A 11 14.88 1.96 -12.48
N PRO A 12 14.51 0.67 -12.44
CA PRO A 12 13.70 0.07 -13.50
C PRO A 12 12.43 0.91 -13.72
N ASN A 13 11.97 1.04 -14.97
CA ASN A 13 10.75 1.79 -15.32
C ASN A 13 9.47 1.27 -14.64
N ASP A 14 9.55 0.07 -14.08
CA ASP A 14 8.46 -0.62 -13.40
C ASP A 14 8.54 -0.49 -11.87
N LEU A 15 9.65 0.04 -11.33
CA LEU A 15 9.72 0.43 -9.92
C LEU A 15 9.03 1.78 -9.76
N CYS A 16 7.82 1.76 -9.20
CA CYS A 16 6.93 2.92 -9.05
C CYS A 16 7.38 3.89 -7.94
N ALA A 17 8.65 3.84 -7.51
CA ALA A 17 9.15 4.63 -6.40
C ALA A 17 9.54 6.05 -6.87
N PRO A 18 9.06 7.13 -6.21
CA PRO A 18 9.38 8.50 -6.58
C PRO A 18 10.88 8.78 -6.42
N ASN A 19 11.40 9.70 -7.23
CA ASN A 19 12.81 10.08 -7.16
C ASN A 19 13.07 10.91 -5.90
N CYS A 20 13.85 10.37 -4.97
CA CYS A 20 14.24 11.08 -3.76
C CYS A 20 15.34 12.08 -4.09
N ILE A 21 15.11 13.35 -3.76
CA ILE A 21 16.08 14.44 -4.00
C ILE A 21 16.72 14.94 -2.71
N GLY A 22 16.16 14.60 -1.55
CA GLY A 22 16.73 14.95 -0.27
C GLY A 22 15.85 14.58 0.90
N PHE A 23 16.26 15.03 2.08
CA PHE A 23 15.48 14.94 3.30
C PHE A 23 15.61 16.26 4.07
N ILE A 24 14.62 16.55 4.90
CA ILE A 24 14.60 17.67 5.84
C ILE A 24 14.77 17.07 7.23
N ASP A 25 15.78 17.55 7.94
CA ASP A 25 15.97 17.27 9.36
C ASP A 25 15.43 18.46 10.16
N ASP A 26 14.28 18.25 10.80
CA ASP A 26 13.65 19.21 11.71
C ASP A 26 13.51 18.59 13.11
N ALA A 27 14.45 17.72 13.47
CA ALA A 27 14.46 17.05 14.77
C ALA A 27 14.66 18.03 15.92
N ALA A 28 15.49 19.06 15.71
CA ALA A 28 15.83 20.04 16.74
C ALA A 28 14.65 20.90 17.22
N HIS A 29 13.63 21.13 16.37
CA HIS A 29 12.49 21.98 16.71
C HIS A 29 11.18 21.20 16.88
N ASN A 30 10.97 20.15 16.10
CA ASN A 30 9.67 19.48 15.99
C ASN A 30 9.74 17.95 16.03
N ASP A 31 10.90 17.37 16.38
CA ASP A 31 11.14 15.91 16.41
C ASP A 31 10.63 15.18 15.15
N ARG A 32 10.87 15.78 13.98
CA ARG A 32 10.36 15.26 12.71
C ARG A 32 11.43 15.26 11.62
N TYR A 33 11.32 14.27 10.75
CA TYR A 33 12.11 14.15 9.53
C TYR A 33 11.14 14.13 8.35
N GLY A 34 11.51 14.80 7.26
CA GLY A 34 10.72 14.83 6.03
C GLY A 34 11.54 14.29 4.86
N TRP A 35 10.90 13.60 3.93
CA TRP A 35 11.52 13.20 2.67
C TRP A 35 11.08 14.14 1.55
N ILE A 36 12.03 14.57 0.72
CA ILE A 36 11.74 15.40 -0.45
C ILE A 36 11.83 14.54 -1.71
N PHE A 37 10.72 14.48 -2.43
CA PHE A 37 10.60 13.76 -3.69
C PHE A 37 10.41 14.72 -4.86
N ALA A 38 11.06 14.46 -5.98
CA ALA A 38 10.80 15.20 -7.21
C ALA A 38 9.47 14.78 -7.83
N MET A 39 8.73 15.74 -8.37
CA MET A 39 7.60 15.45 -9.25
C MET A 39 8.07 14.67 -10.49
N PRO A 40 7.24 13.78 -11.05
CA PRO A 40 7.57 13.08 -12.29
C PRO A 40 7.96 14.03 -13.42
N ARG A 41 8.83 13.56 -14.31
CA ARG A 41 9.26 14.34 -15.47
C ARG A 41 8.04 14.71 -16.33
N GLY A 42 7.92 15.99 -16.67
CA GLY A 42 6.80 16.52 -17.45
C GLY A 42 5.62 17.01 -16.62
N SER A 43 5.70 16.99 -15.28
CA SER A 43 4.69 17.63 -14.44
C SER A 43 4.72 19.16 -14.55
N GLU A 44 3.54 19.77 -14.62
CA GLU A 44 3.33 21.21 -14.64
C GLU A 44 3.05 21.76 -13.22
N LYS A 45 3.21 23.08 -13.01
CA LYS A 45 2.93 23.72 -11.71
C LYS A 45 1.49 23.58 -11.23
N LYS A 46 0.54 23.41 -12.16
CA LYS A 46 -0.88 23.22 -11.87
C LYS A 46 -1.24 21.78 -11.51
N ASP A 47 -0.32 20.83 -11.76
CA ASP A 47 -0.58 19.43 -11.49
C ASP A 47 -0.68 19.20 -9.98
N ASN A 48 -1.60 18.35 -9.58
CA ASN A 48 -1.76 17.95 -8.19
C ASN A 48 -1.61 16.44 -8.02
N LEU A 49 -1.38 16.02 -6.78
CA LEU A 49 -1.26 14.62 -6.42
C LEU A 49 -2.53 14.16 -5.73
N ARG A 50 -3.06 13.01 -6.15
CA ARG A 50 -4.21 12.38 -5.49
C ARG A 50 -3.91 10.92 -5.22
N THR A 51 -4.34 10.45 -4.05
CA THR A 51 -4.15 9.06 -3.63
C THR A 51 -5.19 8.17 -4.30
N LEU A 52 -4.85 6.91 -4.60
CA LEU A 52 -5.79 5.89 -5.06
C LEU A 52 -6.99 5.82 -4.11
N HIS A 53 -6.75 5.88 -2.79
CA HIS A 53 -7.80 5.88 -1.79
C HIS A 53 -8.84 6.99 -2.01
N SER A 54 -8.40 8.18 -2.42
CA SER A 54 -9.33 9.29 -2.72
C SER A 54 -10.15 9.05 -3.98
N LEU A 55 -9.69 8.20 -4.91
CA LEU A 55 -10.35 7.91 -6.19
C LEU A 55 -11.35 6.75 -6.10
N LEU A 56 -11.11 5.81 -5.20
CA LEU A 56 -11.97 4.63 -5.01
C LEU A 56 -13.40 5.03 -4.67
N GLY A 57 -14.38 4.30 -5.20
CA GLY A 57 -15.81 4.58 -5.05
C GLY A 57 -16.35 5.70 -5.94
N GLN A 58 -15.48 6.52 -6.56
CA GLN A 58 -15.91 7.58 -7.45
C GLN A 58 -16.05 7.07 -8.90
N ALA A 59 -17.28 6.99 -9.40
CA ALA A 59 -17.57 6.48 -10.74
C ALA A 59 -16.84 7.25 -11.86
N LYS A 60 -16.67 8.57 -11.72
CA LYS A 60 -15.95 9.43 -12.67
C LYS A 60 -14.50 8.99 -12.89
N TYR A 61 -13.84 8.46 -11.87
CA TYR A 61 -12.43 8.08 -11.92
C TYR A 61 -12.22 6.57 -12.11
N LYS A 62 -13.29 5.80 -12.30
CA LYS A 62 -13.22 4.35 -12.45
C LYS A 62 -12.59 3.97 -13.79
N PRO A 63 -11.39 3.37 -13.81
CA PRO A 63 -10.75 2.99 -15.06
C PRO A 63 -11.40 1.75 -15.66
N THR A 64 -11.08 1.50 -16.93
CA THR A 64 -11.41 0.25 -17.61
C THR A 64 -10.75 -0.96 -16.93
N LEU A 65 -11.18 -2.17 -17.27
CA LEU A 65 -10.54 -3.39 -16.74
C LEU A 65 -9.05 -3.47 -17.10
N GLY A 66 -8.69 -3.16 -18.35
CA GLY A 66 -7.29 -3.20 -18.81
C GLY A 66 -6.41 -2.20 -18.07
N GLU A 67 -6.91 -1.00 -17.79
CA GLU A 67 -6.19 -0.01 -16.99
C GLU A 67 -6.03 -0.43 -15.53
N ARG A 68 -7.04 -1.09 -14.94
CA ARG A 68 -6.94 -1.65 -13.59
C ARG A 68 -5.91 -2.79 -13.51
N ILE A 69 -5.84 -3.64 -14.54
CA ILE A 69 -4.78 -4.65 -14.67
C ILE A 69 -3.41 -3.96 -14.80
N THR A 70 -3.33 -2.84 -15.49
CA THR A 70 -2.09 -2.06 -15.62
C THR A 70 -1.62 -1.51 -14.27
N ILE A 71 -2.53 -0.94 -13.47
CA ILE A 71 -2.23 -0.49 -12.09
C ILE A 71 -1.73 -1.67 -11.25
N ALA A 72 -2.46 -2.79 -11.28
CA ALA A 72 -2.12 -3.99 -10.52
C ALA A 72 -0.72 -4.52 -10.89
N TRP A 73 -0.44 -4.63 -12.19
CA TRP A 73 0.85 -5.07 -12.70
C TRP A 73 1.98 -4.14 -12.25
N LYS A 74 1.82 -2.81 -12.39
CA LYS A 74 2.83 -1.84 -11.94
C LYS A 74 3.13 -1.93 -10.45
N LEU A 75 2.11 -2.07 -9.60
CA LEU A 75 2.29 -2.20 -8.15
C LEU A 75 2.97 -3.52 -7.77
N ALA A 76 2.56 -4.63 -8.39
CA ALA A 76 3.16 -5.95 -8.17
C ALA A 76 4.62 -6.00 -8.62
N SER A 77 4.93 -5.47 -9.81
CA SER A 77 6.30 -5.33 -10.31
C SER A 77 7.15 -4.47 -9.37
N SER A 78 6.62 -3.31 -8.94
CA SER A 78 7.31 -2.45 -7.98
C SER A 78 7.63 -3.16 -6.67
N LEU A 79 6.71 -3.98 -6.14
CA LEU A 79 6.96 -4.75 -4.93
C LEU A 79 8.01 -5.84 -5.16
N LEU A 80 7.93 -6.55 -6.29
CA LEU A 80 8.92 -7.54 -6.68
C LEU A 80 10.33 -6.94 -6.68
N TYR A 81 10.53 -5.77 -7.31
CA TYR A 81 11.82 -5.09 -7.34
C TYR A 81 12.33 -4.69 -5.95
N LEU A 82 11.46 -4.32 -5.01
CA LEU A 82 11.87 -4.05 -3.63
C LEU A 82 12.30 -5.35 -2.94
N HIS A 83 11.52 -6.41 -3.11
CA HIS A 83 11.78 -7.71 -2.47
C HIS A 83 13.01 -8.43 -3.02
N THR A 84 13.40 -8.21 -4.28
CA THR A 84 14.63 -8.79 -4.86
C THR A 84 15.90 -8.17 -4.28
N VAL A 85 15.84 -6.94 -3.76
CA VAL A 85 16.96 -6.28 -3.06
C VAL A 85 16.80 -6.31 -1.53
N ASP A 86 16.00 -7.25 -1.02
CA ASP A 86 15.68 -7.41 0.41
C ASP A 86 15.18 -6.12 1.10
N TRP A 87 14.49 -5.28 0.33
CA TRP A 87 13.86 -4.06 0.83
C TRP A 87 12.39 -4.32 1.15
N LEU A 88 12.00 -4.03 2.39
CA LEU A 88 10.61 -4.11 2.83
C LEU A 88 9.97 -2.73 2.76
N HIS A 89 8.76 -2.64 2.19
CA HIS A 89 8.05 -1.38 2.08
C HIS A 89 7.32 -1.01 3.38
N LYS A 90 6.55 -1.96 3.94
CA LYS A 90 5.80 -1.86 5.21
C LYS A 90 4.77 -0.74 5.29
N GLY A 91 4.40 -0.17 4.14
CA GLY A 91 3.52 0.98 4.00
C GLY A 91 2.58 0.85 2.81
N ILE A 92 2.34 -0.36 2.31
CA ILE A 92 1.46 -0.57 1.15
C ILE A 92 0.01 -0.42 1.60
N HIS A 93 -0.66 0.60 1.08
CA HIS A 93 -2.11 0.81 1.18
C HIS A 93 -2.54 1.80 0.10
N SER A 94 -3.84 1.90 -0.22
CA SER A 94 -4.32 2.81 -1.26
C SER A 94 -4.05 4.30 -0.98
N GLY A 95 -3.78 4.66 0.29
CA GLY A 95 -3.33 6.01 0.65
C GLY A 95 -1.93 6.35 0.16
N ASN A 96 -1.07 5.34 0.01
CA ASN A 96 0.32 5.52 -0.43
C ASN A 96 0.51 5.25 -1.92
N VAL A 97 -0.52 4.82 -2.64
CA VAL A 97 -0.53 4.82 -4.10
C VAL A 97 -1.04 6.16 -4.58
N VAL A 98 -0.25 6.88 -5.36
CA VAL A 98 -0.50 8.28 -5.77
C VAL A 98 -0.45 8.40 -7.28
N PHE A 99 -1.27 9.28 -7.83
CA PHE A 99 -1.24 9.65 -9.25
C PHE A 99 -1.08 11.15 -9.39
N VAL A 100 -0.36 11.57 -10.44
CA VAL A 100 -0.34 12.95 -10.90
C VAL A 100 -1.61 13.22 -11.70
N PHE A 101 -2.27 14.32 -11.37
CA PHE A 101 -3.46 14.80 -12.04
C PHE A 101 -3.15 16.10 -12.77
N ASN A 102 -3.59 16.17 -14.02
CA ASN A 102 -3.65 17.40 -14.80
C ASN A 102 -5.13 17.76 -14.96
N GLY A 103 -5.61 18.66 -14.10
CA GLY A 103 -7.05 18.88 -13.93
C GLY A 103 -7.73 17.63 -13.36
N ASP A 104 -8.60 17.00 -14.14
CA ASP A 104 -9.34 15.79 -13.75
C ASP A 104 -8.78 14.50 -14.37
N GLU A 105 -7.75 14.58 -15.19
CA GLU A 105 -7.16 13.44 -15.89
C GLU A 105 -5.92 12.92 -15.16
N PHE A 106 -5.76 11.60 -15.15
CA PHE A 106 -4.58 10.93 -14.60
C PHE A 106 -4.23 9.70 -15.44
N LYS A 107 -2.95 9.31 -15.40
CA LYS A 107 -2.45 8.14 -16.13
C LYS A 107 -2.37 6.93 -15.22
N THR A 108 -3.22 5.94 -15.50
CA THR A 108 -3.27 4.65 -14.78
C THR A 108 -1.97 3.84 -14.91
N SER A 109 -1.20 4.07 -15.99
CA SER A 109 0.10 3.46 -16.24
C SER A 109 1.26 4.08 -15.45
N GLN A 110 1.03 5.17 -14.72
CA GLN A 110 2.05 5.90 -13.96
C GLN A 110 1.68 6.05 -12.48
N PRO A 111 1.39 4.96 -11.75
CA PRO A 111 1.24 5.03 -10.30
C PRO A 111 2.58 5.36 -9.65
N ILE A 112 2.52 6.09 -8.55
CA ILE A 112 3.64 6.38 -7.66
C ILE A 112 3.35 5.68 -6.35
N LEU A 113 4.19 4.72 -5.98
CA LEU A 113 4.14 4.10 -4.67
C LEU A 113 4.97 4.96 -3.72
N SER A 114 4.34 5.55 -2.71
CA SER A 114 4.92 6.46 -1.71
C SER A 114 4.89 5.80 -0.31
N GLY A 115 5.16 6.54 0.77
CA GLY A 115 5.09 6.00 2.12
C GLY A 115 6.30 5.15 2.51
N PHE A 116 7.48 5.55 2.03
CA PHE A 116 8.76 4.93 2.36
C PHE A 116 9.23 5.24 3.79
N ASP A 117 8.44 5.97 4.59
CA ASP A 117 8.75 6.38 5.97
C ASP A 117 9.10 5.19 6.88
N PHE A 118 8.50 4.03 6.59
CA PHE A 118 8.74 2.77 7.30
C PHE A 118 9.46 1.75 6.43
N SER A 119 9.99 2.13 5.28
CA SER A 119 10.69 1.19 4.42
C SER A 119 12.14 1.00 4.88
N ARG A 120 12.65 -0.24 4.85
CA ARG A 120 14.01 -0.53 5.31
C ARG A 120 14.53 -1.88 4.76
N PRO A 121 15.85 -2.10 4.76
CA PRO A 121 16.41 -3.44 4.57
C PRO A 121 15.83 -4.40 5.62
N GLN A 122 15.66 -5.66 5.24
CA GLN A 122 15.10 -6.70 6.11
C GLN A 122 15.84 -6.88 7.45
N SER A 123 17.14 -6.57 7.53
CA SER A 123 18.00 -6.78 8.70
C SER A 123 17.93 -5.69 9.79
N ASN A 124 17.25 -4.56 9.56
CA ASN A 124 17.29 -3.41 10.47
C ASN A 124 16.15 -3.41 11.52
N ARG A 125 16.47 -2.96 12.74
CA ARG A 125 15.52 -2.80 13.86
C ARG A 125 14.37 -1.85 13.51
N THR A 126 13.18 -2.13 14.02
CA THR A 126 11.95 -1.40 13.70
C THR A 126 11.87 -0.05 14.42
N THR A 127 11.58 1.02 13.68
CA THR A 127 11.14 2.31 14.22
C THR A 127 9.62 2.29 14.47
N GLY A 128 9.19 2.93 15.57
CA GLY A 128 7.79 2.99 15.97
C GLY A 128 6.91 3.63 14.90
N ARG A 129 5.79 2.98 14.55
CA ARG A 129 4.83 3.48 13.57
C ARG A 129 3.67 4.17 14.28
N SER A 130 3.31 5.37 13.84
CA SER A 130 2.05 6.00 14.26
C SER A 130 0.89 5.11 13.81
N LEU A 131 0.07 4.68 14.78
CA LEU A 131 -1.04 3.76 14.61
C LEU A 131 -2.25 4.51 14.05
N GLU A 132 -2.18 4.98 12.80
CA GLU A 132 -3.39 5.48 12.14
C GLU A 132 -4.35 4.30 11.93
N PRO A 133 -5.51 4.27 12.61
CA PRO A 133 -6.43 3.14 12.53
C PRO A 133 -6.91 2.87 11.10
N LYS A 134 -6.92 3.93 10.29
CA LYS A 134 -7.25 3.92 8.87
C LYS A 134 -6.32 3.04 8.03
N TRP A 135 -5.06 2.90 8.39
CA TRP A 135 -4.10 2.13 7.59
C TRP A 135 -3.80 0.76 8.22
N ASP A 136 -4.26 0.52 9.45
CA ASP A 136 -4.12 -0.76 10.13
C ASP A 136 -4.80 -1.92 9.41
N LEU A 137 -5.89 -1.63 8.69
CA LEU A 137 -6.62 -2.60 7.86
C LEU A 137 -5.72 -3.32 6.84
N TYR A 138 -4.64 -2.69 6.39
CA TYR A 138 -3.72 -3.28 5.42
C TYR A 138 -2.63 -4.15 6.07
N ARG A 139 -2.49 -4.11 7.40
CA ARG A 139 -1.48 -4.91 8.10
C ARG A 139 -1.92 -6.36 8.22
N TRP A 140 -0.93 -7.25 8.20
CA TRP A 140 -1.13 -8.66 8.49
C TRP A 140 -1.88 -8.85 9.82
N PRO A 141 -2.97 -9.64 9.88
CA PRO A 141 -3.82 -9.74 11.07
C PRO A 141 -3.11 -10.12 12.36
N GLY A 142 -2.09 -10.99 12.30
CA GLY A 142 -1.28 -11.37 13.47
C GLY A 142 -0.40 -10.26 14.06
N ILE A 143 -0.38 -9.07 13.45
CA ILE A 143 0.37 -7.89 13.97
C ILE A 143 -0.49 -6.61 13.95
N GLN A 144 -1.80 -6.74 13.74
CA GLN A 144 -2.74 -5.61 13.86
C GLN A 144 -2.86 -5.18 15.32
N ASN A 145 -3.08 -3.89 15.56
CA ASN A 145 -3.12 -3.30 16.90
C ASN A 145 -1.86 -3.52 17.78
N GLU A 146 -0.80 -4.15 17.26
CA GLU A 146 0.48 -4.26 17.94
C GLU A 146 1.48 -3.20 17.45
N ALA A 147 2.32 -2.73 18.37
CA ALA A 147 3.52 -1.99 18.01
C ALA A 147 4.46 -2.93 17.24
N PRO A 148 5.01 -2.51 16.10
CA PRO A 148 5.76 -3.41 15.24
C PRO A 148 7.06 -3.86 15.93
N LYS A 149 7.22 -5.18 16.13
CA LYS A 149 8.42 -5.79 16.73
C LYS A 149 9.46 -6.09 15.64
N ALA A 150 10.74 -6.23 16.00
CA ALA A 150 11.84 -6.41 15.04
C ALA A 150 11.73 -7.72 14.23
N GLU A 151 11.14 -8.76 14.81
CA GLU A 151 11.04 -10.10 14.21
C GLU A 151 9.75 -10.33 13.40
N THR A 152 8.85 -9.35 13.41
CA THR A 152 7.49 -9.47 12.89
C THR A 152 7.32 -8.73 11.57
N SER A 153 8.34 -8.67 10.72
CA SER A 153 8.18 -8.10 9.38
C SER A 153 8.78 -9.01 8.34
N ARG A 154 7.90 -9.59 7.52
CA ARG A 154 8.24 -10.52 6.47
C ARG A 154 7.79 -9.95 5.13
N LYS A 155 8.43 -10.37 4.03
CA LYS A 155 7.98 -10.07 2.66
C LYS A 155 6.51 -10.43 2.47
N THR A 156 6.04 -11.51 3.11
CA THR A 156 4.63 -11.93 3.11
C THR A 156 3.66 -10.85 3.60
N TYR A 157 4.08 -9.95 4.48
CA TYR A 157 3.21 -8.89 4.99
C TYR A 157 3.01 -7.79 3.95
N ASP A 158 4.06 -7.43 3.20
CA ASP A 158 3.90 -6.51 2.08
C ASP A 158 3.06 -7.16 0.96
N ILE A 159 3.22 -8.47 0.70
CA ILE A 159 2.39 -9.21 -0.27
C ILE A 159 0.92 -9.21 0.16
N TYR A 160 0.64 -9.44 1.45
CA TYR A 160 -0.72 -9.34 1.99
C TYR A 160 -1.31 -7.94 1.79
N SER A 161 -0.58 -6.90 2.18
CA SER A 161 -1.00 -5.51 1.99
C SER A 161 -1.24 -5.17 0.53
N LEU A 162 -0.39 -5.66 -0.39
CA LEU A 162 -0.58 -5.52 -1.83
C LEU A 162 -1.86 -6.22 -2.28
N GLY A 163 -2.10 -7.47 -1.86
CA GLY A 163 -3.32 -8.21 -2.20
C GLY A 163 -4.60 -7.44 -1.85
N LEU A 164 -4.62 -6.78 -0.69
CA LEU A 164 -5.73 -5.93 -0.29
C LEU A 164 -5.88 -4.69 -1.22
N VAL A 165 -4.79 -4.03 -1.60
CA VAL A 165 -4.83 -2.93 -2.58
C VAL A 165 -5.30 -3.44 -3.96
N LEU A 166 -4.91 -4.64 -4.37
CA LEU A 166 -5.37 -5.23 -5.63
C LEU A 166 -6.88 -5.49 -5.63
N LEU A 167 -7.45 -5.91 -4.48
CA LEU A 167 -8.90 -6.03 -4.31
C LEU A 167 -9.61 -4.68 -4.47
N GLU A 168 -9.05 -3.63 -3.87
CA GLU A 168 -9.58 -2.27 -4.02
C GLU A 168 -9.57 -1.83 -5.49
N VAL A 169 -8.46 -2.07 -6.20
CA VAL A 169 -8.34 -1.75 -7.63
C VAL A 169 -9.35 -2.55 -8.44
N ALA A 170 -9.46 -3.87 -8.23
CA ALA A 170 -10.36 -4.76 -8.97
C ALA A 170 -11.84 -4.34 -8.86
N HIS A 171 -12.30 -4.04 -7.65
CA HIS A 171 -13.68 -3.63 -7.40
C HIS A 171 -13.92 -2.13 -7.54
N TRP A 172 -12.85 -1.33 -7.58
CA TRP A 172 -12.88 0.13 -7.53
C TRP A 172 -13.66 0.67 -6.32
N LYS A 173 -13.44 0.06 -5.15
CA LYS A 173 -14.08 0.40 -3.89
C LYS A 173 -13.06 0.36 -2.75
N PRO A 174 -13.19 1.23 -1.73
CA PRO A 174 -12.29 1.19 -0.59
C PRO A 174 -12.57 -0.06 0.28
N LEU A 175 -11.54 -0.59 0.94
CA LEU A 175 -11.65 -1.84 1.71
C LEU A 175 -12.74 -1.79 2.78
N ASN A 176 -12.95 -0.67 3.45
CA ASN A 176 -13.98 -0.56 4.49
C ASN A 176 -15.39 -0.81 3.93
N GLU A 177 -15.66 -0.41 2.68
CA GLU A 177 -16.91 -0.72 1.99
C GLU A 177 -16.95 -2.19 1.55
N LEU A 178 -15.86 -2.69 0.95
CA LEU A 178 -15.77 -4.10 0.51
C LEU A 178 -15.94 -5.10 1.65
N LEU A 179 -15.42 -4.76 2.82
CA LEU A 179 -15.48 -5.59 4.03
C LEU A 179 -16.68 -5.25 4.93
N CYS A 180 -17.55 -4.35 4.50
CA CYS A 180 -18.75 -3.92 5.25
C CYS A 180 -18.44 -3.45 6.69
N LEU A 181 -17.31 -2.75 6.90
CA LEU A 181 -16.87 -2.28 8.22
C LEU A 181 -17.76 -1.11 8.69
N ARG A 182 -18.61 -1.36 9.68
CA ARG A 182 -19.66 -0.41 10.10
C ARG A 182 -19.16 0.81 10.87
N ARG A 183 -18.01 0.70 11.55
CA ARG A 183 -17.49 1.75 12.46
C ARG A 183 -16.17 2.38 12.01
N TRP A 184 -15.80 2.19 10.74
CA TRP A 184 -14.57 2.75 10.17
C TRP A 184 -14.45 4.28 10.35
N PRO A 185 -13.27 4.83 10.75
CA PRO A 185 -11.97 4.18 10.94
C PRO A 185 -11.73 3.60 12.34
N ILE A 186 -12.73 3.56 13.22
CA ILE A 186 -12.57 3.06 14.59
C ILE A 186 -12.50 1.52 14.54
N PRO A 187 -11.38 0.89 14.95
CA PRO A 187 -11.26 -0.56 14.96
C PRO A 187 -12.27 -1.16 15.94
N SER A 188 -12.97 -2.21 15.53
CA SER A 188 -13.83 -2.99 16.41
C SER A 188 -13.44 -4.47 16.43
N ASN A 189 -13.79 -5.16 17.52
CA ASN A 189 -13.61 -6.61 17.63
C ASN A 189 -14.33 -7.38 16.51
N GLN A 190 -15.40 -6.81 15.96
CA GLN A 190 -16.11 -7.39 14.82
C GLN A 190 -15.28 -7.32 13.54
N ASP A 191 -14.57 -6.20 13.31
CA ASP A 191 -13.71 -6.03 12.13
C ASP A 191 -12.48 -6.97 12.19
N ALA A 192 -11.93 -7.21 13.38
CA ALA A 192 -10.86 -8.20 13.58
C ALA A 192 -11.35 -9.62 13.23
N ARG A 193 -12.55 -10.00 13.68
CA ARG A 193 -13.16 -11.28 13.36
C ARG A 193 -13.47 -11.43 11.86
N THR A 194 -13.98 -10.38 11.20
CA THR A 194 -14.23 -10.41 9.74
C THR A 194 -12.93 -10.66 8.97
N ARG A 195 -11.81 -10.10 9.43
CA ARG A 195 -10.49 -10.32 8.82
C ARG A 195 -9.92 -11.72 9.08
N MET A 196 -10.01 -12.22 10.30
CA MET A 196 -9.63 -13.60 10.64
C MET A 196 -10.42 -14.61 9.80
N TRP A 197 -11.72 -14.35 9.64
CA TRP A 197 -12.60 -15.16 8.82
C TRP A 197 -12.18 -15.15 7.34
N LEU A 198 -11.83 -14.00 6.76
CA LEU A 198 -11.30 -13.93 5.40
C LEU A 198 -10.03 -14.78 5.26
N LEU A 199 -9.13 -14.73 6.24
CA LEU A 199 -7.91 -15.54 6.24
C LEU A 199 -8.13 -17.05 6.43
N GLY A 200 -9.37 -17.50 6.64
CA GLY A 200 -9.69 -18.91 6.83
C GLY A 200 -9.32 -19.42 8.23
N GLU A 201 -9.18 -18.53 9.21
CA GLU A 201 -9.15 -18.94 10.62
C GLU A 201 -10.59 -19.15 11.11
N ASP A 202 -10.83 -20.29 11.79
CA ASP A 202 -12.15 -20.83 12.13
C ASP A 202 -12.99 -19.90 13.04
N PHE A 203 -13.66 -18.91 12.45
CA PHE A 203 -14.76 -18.18 13.11
C PHE A 203 -15.79 -17.72 12.06
N PRO A 204 -16.87 -18.49 11.79
CA PRO A 204 -17.81 -18.18 10.73
C PRO A 204 -18.71 -17.00 11.15
N LEU A 205 -18.42 -15.81 10.62
CA LEU A 205 -19.31 -14.64 10.72
C LEU A 205 -20.37 -14.61 9.61
N PHE A 206 -20.12 -15.26 8.48
CA PHE A 206 -21.03 -15.36 7.33
C PHE A 206 -21.11 -16.81 6.83
N LYS A 207 -22.22 -17.15 6.14
CA LYS A 207 -22.55 -18.52 5.69
C LYS A 207 -21.51 -19.16 4.76
N SER A 208 -20.69 -18.37 4.07
CA SER A 208 -19.66 -18.86 3.13
C SER A 208 -18.50 -17.88 3.01
N ASN A 209 -17.28 -18.36 3.22
CA ASN A 209 -16.06 -17.60 2.90
C ASN A 209 -15.86 -17.66 1.38
N PRO A 210 -15.76 -16.52 0.66
CA PRO A 210 -15.54 -16.51 -0.79
C PRO A 210 -14.06 -16.73 -1.18
N LEU A 211 -13.12 -16.71 -0.22
CA LEU A 211 -11.69 -16.89 -0.50
C LEU A 211 -11.26 -18.33 -0.83
N PRO A 212 -11.88 -19.39 -0.28
CA PRO A 212 -11.75 -20.75 -0.79
C PRO A 212 -12.03 -20.86 -2.29
N ASP A 213 -13.06 -20.16 -2.80
CA ASP A 213 -13.39 -20.15 -4.25
C ASP A 213 -12.32 -19.45 -5.10
N LEU A 214 -11.47 -18.63 -4.48
CA LEU A 214 -10.32 -17.96 -5.12
C LEU A 214 -9.00 -18.73 -4.98
N ARG A 215 -8.93 -19.77 -4.12
CA ARG A 215 -7.71 -20.59 -3.95
C ARG A 215 -7.33 -21.34 -5.21
N GLU A 216 -8.31 -21.78 -6.00
CA GLU A 216 -8.03 -22.46 -7.27
C GLU A 216 -7.68 -21.50 -8.43
N VAL A 217 -7.85 -20.19 -8.24
CA VAL A 217 -7.58 -19.18 -9.27
C VAL A 217 -6.11 -18.74 -9.26
N ALA A 218 -5.44 -18.79 -8.11
CA ALA A 218 -4.02 -18.51 -7.98
C ALA A 218 -3.33 -19.80 -7.48
N GLY A 219 -2.77 -20.57 -8.41
CA GLY A 219 -2.23 -21.90 -8.14
C GLY A 219 -1.27 -21.96 -6.94
N ASP A 220 -1.34 -23.08 -6.22
CA ASP A 220 -0.64 -23.41 -4.95
C ASP A 220 0.91 -23.47 -5.03
N ARG A 221 1.55 -22.67 -5.87
CA ARG A 221 3.02 -22.64 -5.99
C ARG A 221 3.54 -21.22 -5.97
N TYR A 222 3.62 -20.62 -4.78
CA TYR A 222 4.68 -19.71 -4.37
C TYR A 222 4.93 -19.82 -2.87
#